data_AF-A0A8T3KW75-F1
#
_entry.id   AF-A0A8T3KW75-F1
#
_cell.length_a   1.000
_cell.length_b   1.000
_cell.length_c   1.000
_cell.angle_alpha   90.00
_cell.angle_beta   90.00
_cell.angle_gamma   90.00
#
_symmetry.space_group_name_H-M   'P 1'
#
loop_
_entity.id
_entity.type
_entity.pdbx_description
1 polymer ?
#
loop_
_entity_poly.entity_id
_entity_poly.type
_entity_poly.pdbx_seq_one_letter_code
_entity_poly.pdbx_strand_id
1 'polypeptide(L)'
;MPMKVWLNADDYKFTERLTGAQWAWEFLRRNPDYRREWEAFNETWQLLEAAYGRPPNRDFCAWKLDPRSWVAASECSESDCRIEGDKVLIECAMGARWGFYKFPPDPVDDDPVGEGRLAWREFSVPPRLIEEPADEWRAEQAAILFDLALPLQEQLAQAKRTLQIEQSRRIKAGKLSAPKVSAQRVHWRLWLRLLDAVESGAENAMLAQQLDLEDPEELAEALSAANSMLDGVYRHCLLFSG
;
A
#
# COMPACT_ATOMS: atom_id res chain seq x y z
N MET A 1 -5.97 19.48 7.62
CA MET A 1 -4.86 20.46 7.61
C MET A 1 -4.35 20.59 6.19
N PRO A 2 -3.82 21.75 5.76
CA PRO A 2 -3.20 21.87 4.43
C PRO A 2 -2.02 20.88 4.32
N MET A 3 -1.76 20.36 3.12
CA MET A 3 -0.57 19.53 2.86
C MET A 3 0.70 20.21 3.37
N LYS A 4 1.69 19.39 3.74
CA LYS A 4 3.01 19.85 4.15
C LYS A 4 3.62 20.74 3.07
N VAL A 5 4.39 21.76 3.48
CA VAL A 5 5.06 22.65 2.54
C VAL A 5 6.26 21.90 1.98
N TRP A 6 6.15 21.40 0.75
CA TRP A 6 7.17 20.56 0.11
C TRP A 6 8.57 21.20 0.03
N LEU A 7 8.62 22.54 0.00
CA LEU A 7 9.85 23.34 0.05
C LEU A 7 10.57 23.23 1.40
N ASN A 8 9.83 23.03 2.50
CA ASN A 8 10.41 22.93 3.83
C ASN A 8 10.77 21.47 4.16
N ALA A 9 12.06 21.14 4.10
CA ALA A 9 12.53 19.80 4.46
C ALA A 9 12.16 19.38 5.90
N ASP A 10 12.00 20.34 6.81
CA ASP A 10 11.65 20.08 8.21
C ASP A 10 10.24 19.54 8.38
N ASP A 11 9.33 19.87 7.46
CA ASP A 11 7.95 19.35 7.45
C ASP A 11 7.92 17.83 7.24
N TYR A 12 9.04 17.23 6.79
CA TYR A 12 9.20 15.80 6.54
C TYR A 12 10.07 15.10 7.59
N LYS A 13 10.46 15.75 8.69
CA LYS A 13 11.22 15.11 9.79
C LYS A 13 10.48 13.93 10.42
N PHE A 14 9.14 13.94 10.39
CA PHE A 14 8.33 12.81 10.89
C PHE A 14 8.64 11.48 10.18
N THR A 15 9.10 11.54 8.92
CA THR A 15 9.46 10.36 8.09
C THR A 15 10.58 9.50 8.69
N GLU A 16 11.37 10.06 9.61
CA GLU A 16 12.48 9.35 10.27
C GLU A 16 12.03 8.15 11.10
N ARG A 17 10.80 8.18 11.61
CA ARG A 17 10.26 7.21 12.56
C ARG A 17 9.21 6.29 11.96
N LEU A 18 8.89 6.46 10.68
CA LEU A 18 7.82 5.69 10.05
C LEU A 18 8.24 4.24 9.82
N THR A 19 7.33 3.34 10.17
CA THR A 19 7.35 1.93 9.79
C THR A 19 6.92 1.75 8.34
N GLY A 20 7.14 0.56 7.75
CA GLY A 20 6.67 0.25 6.39
C GLY A 20 5.16 0.44 6.23
N ALA A 21 4.36 0.10 7.25
CA ALA A 21 2.93 0.32 7.27
C ALA A 21 2.53 1.81 7.30
N GLN A 22 3.29 2.65 8.00
CA GLN A 22 3.06 4.09 8.00
C GLN A 22 3.50 4.75 6.69
N TRP A 23 4.58 4.27 6.06
CA TRP A 23 4.95 4.70 4.71
C TRP A 23 3.87 4.39 3.70
N ALA A 24 3.30 3.18 3.73
CA ALA A 24 2.17 2.80 2.88
C ALA A 24 0.99 3.79 3.04
N TRP A 25 0.72 4.24 4.27
CA TRP A 25 -0.34 5.22 4.55
C TRP A 25 -0.01 6.60 3.97
N GLU A 26 1.22 7.09 4.12
CA GLU A 26 1.61 8.41 3.59
C GLU A 26 1.46 8.49 2.07
N PHE A 27 1.72 7.41 1.34
CA PHE A 27 1.46 7.35 -0.10
C PHE A 27 -0.04 7.22 -0.41
N LEU A 28 -0.75 6.30 0.25
CA LEU A 28 -2.18 6.11 0.01
C LEU A 28 -3.00 7.38 0.25
N ARG A 29 -2.76 8.09 1.35
CA ARG A 29 -3.50 9.31 1.69
C ARG A 29 -3.24 10.47 0.71
N ARG A 30 -2.23 10.35 -0.15
CA ARG A 30 -1.93 11.28 -1.26
C ARG A 30 -2.50 10.85 -2.59
N ASN A 31 -3.05 9.65 -2.69
CA ASN A 31 -3.67 9.19 -3.92
C ASN A 31 -4.98 9.97 -4.17
N PRO A 32 -5.13 10.67 -5.32
CA PRO A 32 -6.33 11.45 -5.63
C PRO A 32 -7.58 10.59 -5.81
N ASP A 33 -7.44 9.37 -6.33
CA ASP A 33 -8.54 8.41 -6.44
C ASP A 33 -8.98 7.91 -5.06
N TYR A 34 -8.05 7.65 -4.13
CA TYR A 34 -8.39 7.30 -2.75
C TYR A 34 -9.17 8.43 -2.07
N ARG A 35 -8.68 9.68 -2.19
CA ARG A 35 -9.34 10.85 -1.60
C ARG A 35 -10.75 11.05 -2.17
N ARG A 36 -10.91 10.99 -3.49
CA ARG A 36 -12.20 11.11 -4.16
C ARG A 36 -13.18 10.01 -3.71
N GLU A 37 -12.73 8.77 -3.67
CA GLU A 37 -13.56 7.65 -3.20
C GLU A 37 -13.91 7.80 -1.72
N TRP A 38 -12.96 8.24 -0.90
CA TRP A 38 -13.19 8.48 0.52
C TRP A 38 -14.23 9.58 0.76
N GLU A 39 -14.17 10.68 0.00
CA GLU A 39 -15.15 11.77 0.08
C GLU A 39 -16.57 11.28 -0.23
N ALA A 40 -16.73 10.53 -1.33
CA ALA A 40 -18.02 9.95 -1.71
C ALA A 40 -18.54 8.92 -0.68
N PHE A 41 -17.63 8.10 -0.15
CA PHE A 41 -17.93 7.17 0.95
C PHE A 41 -18.39 7.93 2.20
N ASN A 42 -17.66 8.97 2.62
CA ASN A 42 -17.96 9.73 3.82
C ASN A 42 -19.29 10.49 3.68
N GLU A 43 -19.58 11.08 2.52
CA GLU A 43 -20.89 11.70 2.26
C GLU A 43 -22.03 10.68 2.45
N THR A 44 -21.90 9.51 1.84
CA THR A 44 -22.87 8.41 1.98
C THR A 44 -23.00 7.97 3.44
N TRP A 45 -21.88 7.84 4.15
CA TRP A 45 -21.85 7.45 5.54
C TRP A 45 -22.54 8.47 6.45
N GLN A 46 -22.29 9.77 6.27
CA GLN A 46 -22.96 10.82 7.04
C GLN A 46 -24.47 10.83 6.81
N LEU A 47 -24.93 10.59 5.57
CA LEU A 47 -26.36 10.47 5.27
C LEU A 47 -27.00 9.25 5.95
N LEU A 48 -26.29 8.12 6.00
CA LEU A 48 -26.73 6.92 6.72
C LEU A 48 -26.77 7.17 8.23
N GLU A 49 -25.77 7.84 8.80
CA GLU A 49 -25.76 8.19 10.22
C GLU A 49 -26.83 9.20 10.60
N ALA A 50 -27.16 10.15 9.72
CA ALA A 50 -28.26 11.08 9.93
C ALA A 50 -29.63 10.38 9.91
N ALA A 51 -29.80 9.37 9.04
CA ALA A 51 -31.05 8.64 8.90
C ALA A 51 -31.27 7.60 10.02
N TYR A 52 -30.20 6.91 10.45
CA TYR A 52 -30.30 5.73 11.32
C TYR A 52 -29.57 5.87 12.65
N GLY A 53 -28.87 6.99 12.88
CA GLY A 53 -28.10 7.23 14.09
C GLY A 53 -26.70 6.64 14.08
N ARG A 54 -25.98 6.89 15.18
CA ARG A 54 -24.60 6.45 15.40
C ARG A 54 -24.53 5.38 16.49
N PRO A 55 -23.55 4.46 16.44
CA PRO A 55 -23.31 3.52 17.53
C PRO A 55 -23.13 4.24 18.89
N PRO A 56 -23.63 3.67 20.00
CA PRO A 56 -24.34 2.39 20.08
C PRO A 56 -25.83 2.45 19.72
N ASN A 57 -26.39 3.65 19.47
CA ASN A 57 -27.84 3.88 19.32
C ASN A 57 -28.34 3.79 17.87
N ARG A 58 -27.58 3.16 16.96
CA ARG A 58 -27.94 3.05 15.54
C ARG A 58 -29.08 2.03 15.36
N ASP A 59 -30.09 2.37 14.56
CA ASP A 59 -31.07 1.40 14.06
C ASP A 59 -30.42 0.52 12.99
N PHE A 60 -29.75 -0.53 13.45
CA PHE A 60 -29.02 -1.45 12.60
C PHE A 60 -29.94 -2.22 11.64
N CYS A 61 -31.17 -2.54 12.06
CA CYS A 61 -32.12 -3.28 11.23
C CYS A 61 -32.55 -2.44 10.02
N ALA A 62 -32.91 -1.17 10.24
CA ALA A 62 -33.27 -0.26 9.15
C ALA A 62 -32.06 0.09 8.26
N TRP A 63 -30.89 0.34 8.85
CA TRP A 63 -29.65 0.61 8.12
C TRP A 63 -29.27 -0.51 7.16
N LYS A 64 -29.45 -1.77 7.57
CA LYS A 64 -29.14 -2.95 6.76
C LYS A 64 -30.01 -3.10 5.51
N LEU A 65 -31.22 -2.54 5.55
CA LEU A 65 -32.17 -2.57 4.42
C LEU A 65 -31.95 -1.42 3.43
N ASP A 66 -31.17 -0.40 3.81
CA ASP A 66 -30.88 0.74 2.92
C ASP A 66 -29.88 0.33 1.82
N PRO A 67 -30.21 0.48 0.53
CA PRO A 67 -29.31 0.16 -0.58
C PRO A 67 -27.98 0.93 -0.53
N ARG A 68 -27.93 2.12 0.06
CA ARG A 68 -26.72 2.95 0.19
C ARG A 68 -25.66 2.34 1.10
N SER A 69 -26.05 1.41 1.98
CA SER A 69 -25.12 0.68 2.86
C SER A 69 -24.33 -0.39 2.11
N TRP A 70 -24.62 -0.63 0.83
CA TRP A 70 -24.12 -1.76 0.06
C TRP A 70 -23.56 -1.37 -1.31
N VAL A 71 -22.58 -2.14 -1.77
CA VAL A 71 -22.18 -2.24 -3.19
C VAL A 71 -22.39 -3.66 -3.69
N ALA A 72 -22.47 -3.85 -5.01
CA ALA A 72 -22.55 -5.17 -5.60
C ALA A 72 -21.26 -5.97 -5.36
N ALA A 73 -21.38 -7.25 -5.02
CA ALA A 73 -20.23 -8.11 -4.77
C ALA A 73 -19.33 -8.27 -6.00
N SER A 74 -19.89 -8.16 -7.21
CA SER A 74 -19.13 -8.14 -8.47
C SER A 74 -18.17 -6.95 -8.59
N GLU A 75 -18.36 -5.90 -7.80
CA GLU A 75 -17.48 -4.73 -7.76
C GLU A 75 -16.35 -4.89 -6.71
N CYS A 76 -16.39 -5.95 -5.88
CA CYS A 76 -15.27 -6.34 -5.01
C CYS A 76 -14.47 -7.45 -5.71
N SER A 77 -13.31 -7.10 -6.27
CA SER A 77 -12.40 -8.04 -6.94
C SER A 77 -11.55 -8.87 -5.97
N GLU A 78 -11.53 -8.53 -4.68
CA GLU A 78 -10.70 -9.22 -3.67
C GLU A 78 -11.54 -10.18 -2.81
N SER A 79 -11.04 -11.41 -2.62
CA SER A 79 -11.75 -12.56 -2.04
C SER A 79 -12.06 -12.46 -0.53
N ASP A 80 -11.50 -11.47 0.17
CA ASP A 80 -11.65 -11.30 1.62
C ASP A 80 -12.68 -10.22 2.02
N CYS A 81 -13.62 -9.90 1.11
CA CYS A 81 -14.82 -9.13 1.43
C CYS A 81 -15.83 -10.04 2.18
N ARG A 82 -16.43 -9.55 3.27
CA ARG A 82 -17.62 -10.23 3.86
C ARG A 82 -18.81 -10.00 2.94
N ILE A 83 -19.13 -10.99 2.12
CA ILE A 83 -20.27 -10.96 1.19
C ILE A 83 -21.53 -11.42 1.92
N GLU A 84 -22.61 -10.64 1.80
CA GLU A 84 -23.95 -11.03 2.24
C GLU A 84 -24.87 -11.17 1.01
N GLY A 85 -25.01 -12.41 0.53
CA GLY A 85 -25.71 -12.68 -0.72
C GLY A 85 -24.88 -12.22 -1.92
N ASP A 86 -25.32 -11.16 -2.58
CA ASP A 86 -24.71 -10.55 -3.77
C ASP A 86 -24.15 -9.15 -3.52
N LYS A 87 -23.98 -8.78 -2.24
CA LYS A 87 -23.62 -7.42 -1.83
C LYS A 87 -22.60 -7.39 -0.68
N VAL A 88 -21.85 -6.30 -0.63
CA VAL A 88 -20.78 -6.03 0.34
C VAL A 88 -21.01 -4.66 0.96
N LEU A 89 -20.77 -4.52 2.27
CA LEU A 89 -20.87 -3.23 2.94
C LEU A 89 -19.90 -2.22 2.36
N ILE A 90 -20.34 -0.96 2.21
CA ILE A 90 -19.53 0.11 1.58
C ILE A 90 -18.15 0.26 2.21
N GLU A 91 -18.02 0.16 3.53
CA GLU A 91 -16.75 0.26 4.24
C GLU A 91 -15.83 -0.95 3.96
N CYS A 92 -16.41 -2.15 3.83
CA CYS A 92 -15.65 -3.37 3.54
C CYS A 92 -15.14 -3.36 2.10
N ALA A 93 -15.96 -2.90 1.15
CA ALA A 93 -15.59 -2.82 -0.25
C ALA A 93 -14.45 -1.81 -0.47
N MET A 94 -14.54 -0.64 0.16
CA MET A 94 -13.48 0.36 0.09
C MET A 94 -12.18 -0.17 0.72
N GLY A 95 -12.27 -0.80 1.90
CA GLY A 95 -11.11 -1.42 2.54
C GLY A 95 -10.47 -2.53 1.71
N ALA A 96 -11.24 -3.36 1.04
CA ALA A 96 -10.70 -4.36 0.10
C ALA A 96 -9.95 -3.70 -1.07
N ARG A 97 -10.58 -2.74 -1.75
CA ARG A 97 -9.97 -2.03 -2.89
C ARG A 97 -8.65 -1.35 -2.53
N TRP A 98 -8.56 -0.77 -1.34
CA TRP A 98 -7.37 -0.01 -0.90
C TRP A 98 -6.43 -0.81 0.03
N GLY A 99 -6.77 -2.06 0.35
CA GLY A 99 -5.86 -3.02 0.99
C GLY A 99 -5.85 -2.98 2.51
N PHE A 100 -6.91 -2.57 3.19
CA PHE A 100 -7.02 -2.57 4.65
C PHE A 100 -8.33 -3.22 5.16
N TYR A 101 -8.33 -3.67 6.42
CA TYR A 101 -9.47 -4.36 7.05
C TYR A 101 -10.45 -3.44 7.80
N LYS A 102 -9.96 -2.29 8.29
CA LYS A 102 -10.71 -1.40 9.19
C LYS A 102 -11.54 -0.37 8.42
N PHE A 103 -12.36 0.39 9.15
CA PHE A 103 -13.10 1.52 8.59
C PHE A 103 -12.16 2.47 7.83
N PRO A 104 -12.52 2.94 6.62
CA PRO A 104 -11.67 3.80 5.81
C PRO A 104 -11.18 5.04 6.56
N PRO A 105 -9.86 5.19 6.82
CA PRO A 105 -9.35 6.36 7.50
C PRO A 105 -9.44 7.61 6.64
N ASP A 106 -9.72 8.76 7.28
CA ASP A 106 -9.71 10.05 6.61
C ASP A 106 -8.32 10.35 6.02
N PRO A 107 -8.18 10.74 4.73
CA PRO A 107 -6.90 11.13 4.16
C PRO A 107 -6.15 12.23 4.93
N VAL A 108 -6.87 13.06 5.71
CA VAL A 108 -6.26 14.12 6.54
C VAL A 108 -5.65 13.60 7.84
N ASP A 109 -5.85 12.32 8.15
CA ASP A 109 -5.34 11.64 9.34
C ASP A 109 -3.83 11.40 9.23
N ASP A 110 -3.09 11.86 10.25
CA ASP A 110 -1.63 11.82 10.23
C ASP A 110 -1.06 10.43 10.56
N ASP A 111 -1.67 9.66 11.47
CA ASP A 111 -1.14 8.34 11.86
C ASP A 111 -2.21 7.33 12.31
N PRO A 112 -3.16 6.96 11.42
CA PRO A 112 -4.14 5.92 11.73
C PRO A 112 -3.50 4.56 12.01
N VAL A 113 -2.27 4.32 11.53
CA VAL A 113 -1.54 3.07 11.77
C VAL A 113 -1.08 3.01 13.23
N GLY A 114 -0.35 4.02 13.70
CA GLY A 114 0.16 4.10 15.07
C GLY A 114 -0.96 4.14 16.12
N GLU A 115 -2.09 4.77 15.79
CA GLU A 115 -3.29 4.79 16.63
C GLU A 115 -4.11 3.50 16.57
N GLY A 116 -3.72 2.53 15.74
CA GLY A 116 -4.42 1.27 15.58
C GLY A 116 -5.82 1.44 14.96
N ARG A 117 -6.06 2.49 14.17
CA ARG A 117 -7.29 2.71 13.41
C ARG A 117 -7.22 2.17 11.98
N LEU A 118 -6.02 1.94 11.44
CA LEU A 118 -5.77 1.23 10.19
C LEU A 118 -5.05 -0.10 10.44
N ALA A 119 -5.47 -1.14 9.71
CA ALA A 119 -4.80 -2.43 9.67
C ALA A 119 -4.77 -2.93 8.23
N TRP A 120 -3.58 -3.12 7.67
CA TRP A 120 -3.38 -3.57 6.30
C TRP A 120 -3.79 -5.03 6.12
N ARG A 121 -4.29 -5.36 4.93
CA ARG A 121 -4.45 -6.73 4.44
C ARG A 121 -3.07 -7.34 4.21
N GLU A 122 -3.01 -8.67 4.29
CA GLU A 122 -1.76 -9.37 3.99
C GLU A 122 -1.36 -9.07 2.55
N PHE A 123 -0.15 -8.57 2.37
CA PHE A 123 0.41 -8.30 1.06
C PHE A 123 1.51 -9.32 0.78
N SER A 124 1.39 -10.00 -0.35
CA SER A 124 2.40 -10.93 -0.83
C SER A 124 2.69 -10.67 -2.30
N VAL A 125 3.96 -10.80 -2.68
CA VAL A 125 4.35 -10.75 -4.09
C VAL A 125 4.24 -12.15 -4.63
N PRO A 126 3.39 -12.40 -5.64
CA PRO A 126 3.26 -13.74 -6.21
C PRO A 126 4.60 -14.17 -6.81
N PRO A 127 4.98 -15.45 -6.69
CA PRO A 127 6.17 -15.95 -7.34
C PRO A 127 6.03 -15.79 -8.85
N ARG A 128 7.08 -15.29 -9.50
CA ARG A 128 7.14 -15.25 -10.97
C ARG A 128 7.46 -16.64 -11.49
N LEU A 129 6.57 -17.20 -12.32
CA LEU A 129 6.88 -18.41 -13.08
C LEU A 129 7.85 -18.05 -14.20
N ILE A 130 8.94 -18.80 -14.29
CA ILE A 130 9.95 -18.67 -15.35
C ILE A 130 9.87 -19.96 -16.16
N GLU A 131 9.45 -19.85 -17.42
CA GLU A 131 9.29 -21.01 -18.32
C GLU A 131 10.63 -21.53 -18.85
N GLU A 132 11.56 -20.62 -19.15
CA GLU A 132 12.92 -20.94 -19.58
C GLU A 132 13.93 -20.36 -18.58
N PRO A 133 14.89 -21.16 -18.07
CA PRO A 133 15.89 -20.66 -17.15
C PRO A 133 16.67 -19.52 -17.80
N ALA A 134 16.79 -18.40 -17.09
CA ALA A 134 17.62 -17.30 -17.56
C ALA A 134 19.08 -17.75 -17.70
N ASP A 135 19.74 -17.29 -18.76
CA ASP A 135 21.18 -17.52 -18.97
C ASP A 135 22.02 -16.97 -17.79
N GLU A 136 21.53 -15.90 -17.14
CA GLU A 136 22.15 -15.28 -15.99
C GLU A 136 21.17 -15.12 -14.82
N TRP A 137 21.56 -15.63 -13.65
CA TRP A 137 20.81 -15.52 -12.40
C TRP A 137 21.33 -14.35 -11.57
N ARG A 138 20.42 -13.53 -11.05
CA ARG A 138 20.77 -12.46 -10.08
C ARG A 138 21.15 -13.07 -8.74
N ALA A 139 21.92 -12.35 -7.93
CA ALA A 139 22.38 -12.82 -6.63
C ALA A 139 21.22 -13.13 -5.66
N GLU A 140 20.10 -12.43 -5.82
CA GLU A 140 18.85 -12.56 -5.07
C GLU A 140 18.01 -13.76 -5.49
N GLN A 141 18.32 -14.37 -6.63
CA GLN A 141 17.52 -15.45 -7.18
C GLN A 141 18.07 -16.83 -6.76
N ALA A 142 17.14 -17.77 -6.65
CA ALA A 142 17.39 -19.18 -6.46
C ALA A 142 16.29 -19.97 -7.15
N ALA A 143 16.63 -21.12 -7.72
CA ALA A 143 15.68 -22.03 -8.35
C ALA A 143 15.72 -23.39 -7.64
N ILE A 144 14.55 -24.01 -7.52
CA ILE A 144 14.39 -25.41 -7.12
C ILE A 144 13.56 -26.07 -8.20
N LEU A 145 14.06 -27.20 -8.71
CA LEU A 145 13.37 -28.01 -9.70
C LEU A 145 12.40 -28.94 -8.98
N PHE A 146 11.15 -28.98 -9.46
CA PHE A 146 10.11 -29.88 -8.96
C PHE A 146 9.88 -30.99 -9.98
N ASP A 147 9.81 -32.22 -9.51
CA ASP A 147 9.40 -33.36 -10.32
C ASP A 147 7.87 -33.42 -10.35
N LEU A 148 7.29 -33.02 -11.50
CA LEU A 148 5.85 -33.00 -11.69
C LEU A 148 5.23 -34.40 -11.82
N ALA A 149 6.04 -35.46 -11.95
CA ALA A 149 5.56 -36.84 -11.92
C ALA A 149 5.33 -37.36 -10.48
N LEU A 150 5.78 -36.62 -9.46
CA LEU A 150 5.67 -36.99 -8.05
C LEU A 150 4.73 -36.03 -7.28
N PRO A 151 4.19 -36.44 -6.11
CA PRO A 151 3.37 -35.55 -5.29
C PRO A 151 4.08 -34.24 -4.91
N LEU A 152 3.42 -33.10 -5.11
CA LEU A 152 4.03 -31.77 -4.92
C LEU A 152 4.09 -31.32 -3.46
N GLN A 153 3.19 -31.81 -2.60
CA GLN A 153 3.08 -31.31 -1.21
C GLN A 153 4.39 -31.47 -0.43
N GLU A 154 5.01 -32.66 -0.49
CA GLU A 154 6.27 -32.93 0.18
C GLU A 154 7.43 -32.14 -0.45
N GLN A 155 7.44 -32.05 -1.79
CA GLN A 155 8.45 -31.28 -2.50
C GLN A 155 8.39 -29.79 -2.13
N LEU A 156 7.20 -29.19 -2.05
CA LEU A 156 7.00 -27.79 -1.65
C LEU A 156 7.42 -27.55 -0.20
N ALA A 157 7.08 -28.45 0.71
CA ALA A 157 7.48 -28.35 2.11
C ALA A 157 9.00 -28.40 2.27
N GLN A 158 9.69 -29.27 1.53
CA GLN A 158 11.14 -29.36 1.52
C GLN A 158 11.77 -28.14 0.85
N ALA A 159 11.25 -27.70 -0.29
CA ALA A 159 11.71 -26.52 -1.02
C ALA A 159 11.66 -25.27 -0.14
N LYS A 160 10.55 -25.05 0.58
CA LYS A 160 10.41 -23.95 1.54
C LYS A 160 11.53 -23.96 2.58
N ARG A 161 11.78 -25.10 3.23
CA ARG A 161 12.85 -25.23 4.24
C ARG A 161 14.22 -24.94 3.64
N THR A 162 14.53 -25.51 2.48
CA THR A 162 15.79 -25.31 1.78
C THR A 162 16.01 -23.84 1.43
N LEU A 163 15.01 -23.16 0.86
CA LEU A 163 15.09 -21.74 0.51
C LEU A 163 15.24 -20.85 1.73
N GLN A 164 14.55 -21.14 2.84
CA GLN A 164 14.69 -20.38 4.08
C GLN A 164 16.10 -20.50 4.68
N ILE A 165 16.70 -21.69 4.64
CA ILE A 165 18.09 -21.91 5.08
C ILE A 165 19.05 -21.16 4.16
N GLU A 166 18.86 -21.25 2.84
CA GLU A 166 19.72 -20.59 1.86
C GLU A 166 19.65 -19.06 1.96
N GLN A 167 18.45 -18.50 2.06
CA GLN A 167 18.24 -17.07 2.27
C GLN A 167 18.97 -16.61 3.54
N SER A 168 18.79 -17.32 4.66
CA SER A 168 19.45 -17.01 5.92
C SER A 168 20.97 -17.08 5.82
N ARG A 169 21.51 -18.08 5.09
CA ARG A 169 22.95 -18.23 4.84
C ARG A 169 23.50 -17.05 4.04
N ARG A 170 22.82 -16.65 2.96
CA ARG A 170 23.27 -15.54 2.10
C ARG A 170 23.17 -14.18 2.81
N ILE A 171 22.15 -13.96 3.64
CA ILE A 171 22.05 -12.76 4.48
C ILE A 171 23.22 -12.69 5.46
N LYS A 172 23.54 -13.79 6.17
CA LYS A 172 24.68 -13.84 7.09
C LYS A 172 26.02 -13.61 6.41
N ALA A 173 26.14 -14.03 5.15
CA ALA A 173 27.33 -13.81 4.33
C ALA A 173 27.40 -12.41 3.68
N GLY A 174 26.42 -11.53 3.93
CA GLY A 174 26.35 -10.19 3.31
C GLY A 174 26.04 -10.21 1.81
N LYS A 175 25.62 -11.35 1.26
CA LYS A 175 25.29 -11.52 -0.17
C LYS A 175 23.85 -11.12 -0.49
N LEU A 176 22.99 -11.06 0.52
CA LEU A 176 21.63 -10.56 0.43
C LEU A 176 21.37 -9.57 1.56
N SER A 177 20.64 -8.50 1.24
CA SER A 177 20.12 -7.58 2.23
C SER A 177 18.62 -7.79 2.38
N ALA A 178 18.15 -7.86 3.62
CA ALA A 178 16.71 -7.81 3.89
C ALA A 178 16.18 -6.41 3.51
N PRO A 179 14.97 -6.32 2.95
CA PRO A 179 14.34 -5.03 2.67
C PRO A 179 14.13 -4.26 3.99
N LYS A 180 14.82 -3.13 4.13
CA LYS A 180 14.73 -2.26 5.32
C LYS A 180 14.19 -0.88 4.94
N VAL A 181 13.30 -0.35 5.77
CA VAL A 181 12.78 1.02 5.60
C VAL A 181 13.92 2.03 5.58
N SER A 182 14.93 1.85 6.43
CA SER A 182 16.09 2.75 6.49
C SER A 182 16.85 2.90 5.16
N ALA A 183 16.86 1.86 4.32
CA ALA A 183 17.50 1.89 3.01
C ALA A 183 16.69 2.67 1.97
N GLN A 184 15.37 2.76 2.14
CA GLN A 184 14.45 3.43 1.20
C GLN A 184 14.02 4.82 1.65
N ARG A 185 14.19 5.15 2.94
CA ARG A 185 13.70 6.38 3.58
C ARG A 185 14.04 7.65 2.82
N VAL A 186 15.27 7.77 2.30
CA VAL A 186 15.71 8.97 1.56
C VAL A 186 14.90 9.13 0.27
N HIS A 187 14.78 8.07 -0.52
CA HIS A 187 14.01 8.05 -1.76
C HIS A 187 12.52 8.26 -1.50
N TRP A 188 11.93 7.56 -0.54
CA TRP A 188 10.51 7.71 -0.23
C TRP A 188 10.17 9.11 0.28
N ARG A 189 11.05 9.74 1.06
CA ARG A 189 10.87 11.14 1.48
C ARG A 189 10.93 12.09 0.28
N LEU A 190 11.86 11.87 -0.65
CA LEU A 190 11.93 12.63 -1.90
C LEU A 190 10.62 12.48 -2.69
N TRP A 191 10.10 11.26 -2.82
CA TRP A 191 8.85 11.00 -3.53
C TRP A 191 7.65 11.67 -2.87
N LEU A 192 7.52 11.66 -1.53
CA LEU A 192 6.45 12.42 -0.86
C LEU A 192 6.54 13.91 -1.18
N ARG A 193 7.75 14.49 -1.18
CA ARG A 193 7.96 15.89 -1.53
C ARG A 193 7.58 16.18 -2.97
N LEU A 194 7.94 15.30 -3.91
CA LEU A 194 7.56 15.41 -5.32
C LEU A 194 6.03 15.39 -5.48
N LEU A 195 5.35 14.45 -4.82
CA LEU A 195 3.89 14.34 -4.87
C LEU A 195 3.21 15.60 -4.30
N ASP A 196 3.64 16.06 -3.12
CA ASP A 196 3.09 17.28 -2.49
C ASP A 196 3.37 18.53 -3.35
N ALA A 197 4.48 18.56 -4.08
CA ALA A 197 4.84 19.65 -4.97
C ALA A 197 4.02 19.68 -6.26
N VAL A 198 3.84 18.52 -6.90
CA VAL A 198 2.93 18.36 -8.06
C VAL A 198 1.51 18.76 -7.67
N GLU A 199 1.05 18.35 -6.49
CA GLU A 199 -0.28 18.72 -5.98
C GLU A 199 -0.41 20.24 -5.76
N SER A 200 0.67 20.92 -5.35
CA SER A 200 0.70 22.38 -5.22
C SER A 200 0.75 23.13 -6.56
N GLY A 201 0.84 22.42 -7.69
CA GLY A 201 0.97 22.99 -9.03
C GLY A 201 2.38 23.51 -9.35
N ALA A 202 3.42 23.00 -8.68
CA ALA A 202 4.80 23.39 -8.93
C ALA A 202 5.27 22.96 -10.33
N GLU A 203 6.00 23.84 -11.03
CA GLU A 203 6.57 23.53 -12.34
C GLU A 203 7.81 22.62 -12.21
N ASN A 204 8.01 21.73 -13.18
CA ASN A 204 9.15 20.78 -13.18
C ASN A 204 10.51 21.45 -13.02
N ALA A 205 10.72 22.64 -13.59
CA ALA A 205 11.97 23.39 -13.45
C ALA A 205 12.22 23.82 -11.98
N MET A 206 11.16 24.15 -11.24
CA MET A 206 11.23 24.48 -9.83
C MET A 206 11.48 23.23 -8.97
N LEU A 207 10.89 22.08 -9.34
CA LEU A 207 11.15 20.80 -8.68
C LEU A 207 12.61 20.38 -8.81
N ALA A 208 13.14 20.40 -10.04
CA ALA A 208 14.52 20.05 -10.37
C ALA A 208 15.51 20.83 -9.49
N GLN A 209 15.35 22.16 -9.44
CA GLN A 209 16.24 23.03 -8.68
C GLN A 209 16.12 22.82 -7.16
N GLN A 210 14.91 22.69 -6.62
CA GLN A 210 14.69 22.66 -5.16
C GLN A 210 14.92 21.28 -4.53
N LEU A 211 14.93 20.23 -5.35
CA LEU A 211 15.12 18.84 -4.90
C LEU A 211 16.46 18.24 -5.36
N ASP A 212 17.34 19.05 -5.95
CA ASP A 212 18.66 18.63 -6.44
C ASP A 212 18.57 17.53 -7.51
N LEU A 213 17.55 17.64 -8.39
CA LEU A 213 17.28 16.76 -9.52
C LEU A 213 17.47 17.55 -10.82
N GLU A 214 18.69 18.04 -11.06
CA GLU A 214 19.00 18.92 -12.19
C GLU A 214 18.89 18.21 -13.55
N ASP A 215 19.01 16.88 -13.56
CA ASP A 215 18.79 16.07 -14.76
C ASP A 215 17.29 15.83 -15.02
N PRO A 216 16.76 16.26 -16.18
CA PRO A 216 15.36 16.01 -16.55
C PRO A 216 14.99 14.52 -16.59
N GLU A 217 15.92 13.63 -16.94
CA GLU A 217 15.67 12.18 -16.96
C GLU A 217 15.51 11.65 -15.53
N GLU A 218 16.40 12.06 -14.61
CA GLU A 218 16.32 11.70 -13.19
C GLU A 218 15.02 12.19 -12.54
N LEU A 219 14.61 13.43 -12.84
CA LEU A 219 13.33 13.96 -12.37
C LEU A 219 12.14 13.14 -12.92
N ALA A 220 12.16 12.78 -14.19
CA ALA A 220 11.10 12.00 -14.81
C ALA A 220 11.00 10.59 -14.20
N GLU A 221 12.13 9.93 -13.96
CA GLU A 221 12.19 8.63 -13.29
C GLU A 221 11.67 8.72 -11.86
N ALA A 222 12.10 9.72 -11.09
CA ALA A 222 11.65 9.93 -9.72
C ALA A 222 10.14 10.21 -9.64
N LEU A 223 9.60 11.03 -10.55
CA LEU A 223 8.16 11.28 -10.66
C LEU A 223 7.40 10.01 -11.05
N SER A 224 7.91 9.24 -12.02
CA SER A 224 7.31 7.97 -12.41
C SER A 224 7.25 6.99 -11.23
N ALA A 225 8.34 6.88 -10.47
CA ALA A 225 8.39 6.03 -9.28
C ALA A 225 7.43 6.52 -8.20
N ALA A 226 7.40 7.84 -7.92
CA ALA A 226 6.48 8.44 -6.96
C ALA A 226 5.01 8.21 -7.33
N ASN A 227 4.64 8.35 -8.61
CA ASN A 227 3.29 8.09 -9.09
C ASN A 227 2.91 6.60 -8.97
N SER A 228 3.84 5.68 -9.27
CA SER A 228 3.58 4.25 -9.07
C SER A 228 3.24 3.91 -7.61
N MET A 229 3.79 4.66 -6.64
CA MET A 229 3.42 4.51 -5.23
C MET A 229 1.97 4.89 -4.96
N LEU A 230 1.37 5.80 -5.73
CA LEU A 230 -0.07 6.05 -5.65
C LEU A 230 -0.84 4.86 -6.24
N ASP A 231 -0.36 4.27 -7.33
CA ASP A 231 -1.01 3.19 -8.08
C ASP A 231 -0.80 1.78 -7.47
N GLY A 232 -0.90 1.66 -6.15
CA GLY A 232 -0.87 0.38 -5.43
C GLY A 232 0.51 -0.12 -5.01
N VAL A 233 1.60 0.42 -5.56
CA VAL A 233 2.97 0.02 -5.16
C VAL A 233 3.26 0.38 -3.70
N TYR A 234 2.53 1.33 -3.10
CA TYR A 234 2.59 1.61 -1.65
C TYR A 234 2.44 0.35 -0.78
N ARG A 235 1.71 -0.68 -1.23
CA ARG A 235 1.56 -1.95 -0.49
C ARG A 235 2.90 -2.71 -0.37
N HIS A 236 3.87 -2.47 -1.27
CA HIS A 236 5.21 -3.04 -1.16
C HIS A 236 5.94 -2.56 0.09
N CYS A 237 5.63 -1.36 0.62
CA CYS A 237 6.20 -0.89 1.87
C CYS A 237 5.93 -1.86 3.04
N LEU A 238 4.86 -2.65 2.98
CA LEU A 238 4.50 -3.65 3.98
C LEU A 238 5.51 -4.81 4.07
N LEU A 239 6.35 -4.99 3.05
CA LEU A 239 7.39 -6.02 3.02
C LEU A 239 8.69 -5.56 3.71
N PHE A 240 8.82 -4.26 4.02
CA PHE A 240 10.03 -3.68 4.59
C PHE A 240 9.94 -3.66 6.11
N SER A 241 10.95 -4.22 6.77
CA SER A 241 11.05 -4.13 8.23
C SER A 241 11.54 -2.74 8.65
N GLY A 242 11.03 -2.26 9.78
CA GLY A 242 11.52 -1.05 10.47
C GLY A 242 12.97 -1.17 10.93
#